data_AF-A0A5B2TPT9-F1
#
_entry.id   AF-A0A5B2TPT9-F1
#
_cell.length_a   1.000
_cell.length_b   1.000
_cell.length_c   1.000
_cell.angle_alpha   90.00
_cell.angle_beta   90.00
_cell.angle_gamma   90.00
#
_symmetry.space_group_name_H-M   'P 1'
#
loop_
_entity.id
_entity.type
_entity.pdbx_description
1 polymer ?
#
loop_
_entity_poly.entity_id
_entity_poly.type
_entity_poly.pdbx_seq_one_letter_code
_entity_poly.pdbx_strand_id
1 'polypeptide(L)' 'MAGALGITADFLMNGGNAEQLSDKELLEQFKEVERMDEDDRSTVKKLIDAFITKKKVQKLAG' A
#
# COMPACT_ATOMS: atom_id res chain seq x y z
N MET A 1 8.79 13.64 0.83
CA MET A 1 8.79 12.22 1.23
C MET A 1 8.16 11.42 0.10
N ALA A 2 8.96 11.03 -0.89
CA ALA A 2 8.53 10.27 -2.06
C ALA A 2 9.49 9.09 -2.17
N GLY A 3 9.06 7.91 -1.74
CA GLY A 3 9.93 6.73 -1.68
C GLY A 3 9.28 5.49 -1.10
N ALA A 4 8.19 5.63 -0.34
CA ALA A 4 7.58 4.48 0.32
C ALA A 4 7.02 3.41 -0.62
N LEU A 5 6.64 3.76 -1.87
CA LEU A 5 6.08 2.78 -2.82
C LEU A 5 7.11 2.21 -3.81
N GLY A 6 8.05 3.03 -4.27
CA GLY A 6 9.16 2.55 -5.11
C GLY A 6 10.07 1.56 -4.35
N ILE A 7 10.24 1.77 -3.03
CA ILE A 7 10.92 0.80 -2.17
C ILE A 7 10.08 -0.48 -2.09
N THR A 8 8.75 -0.44 -1.98
CA THR A 8 7.96 -1.68 -1.83
C THR A 8 8.04 -2.61 -3.03
N ALA A 9 8.09 -2.10 -4.26
CA ALA A 9 8.19 -2.95 -5.45
C ALA A 9 9.57 -3.63 -5.56
N ASP A 10 10.66 -2.90 -5.34
CA ASP A 10 12.03 -3.43 -5.39
C ASP A 10 12.34 -4.35 -4.18
N PHE A 11 11.76 -4.03 -3.01
CA PHE A 11 11.85 -4.82 -1.78
C PHE A 11 11.07 -6.13 -1.86
N LEU A 12 10.02 -6.21 -2.69
CA LEU A 12 9.32 -7.46 -3.00
C LEU A 12 10.13 -8.36 -3.96
N MET A 13 10.95 -7.78 -4.84
CA MET A 13 11.75 -8.54 -5.81
C MET A 13 13.08 -9.06 -5.25
N ASN A 14 13.69 -8.35 -4.29
CA ASN A 14 15.10 -8.57 -3.93
C ASN A 14 15.35 -9.32 -2.60
N GLY A 15 14.40 -10.14 -2.14
CA GLY A 15 14.67 -11.17 -1.11
C GLY A 15 14.98 -10.69 0.32
N GLY A 16 14.70 -9.43 0.65
CA GLY A 16 14.92 -8.89 1.99
C GLY A 16 13.67 -9.01 2.88
N ASN A 17 13.33 -10.20 3.36
CA ASN A 17 12.28 -10.43 4.38
C ASN A 17 10.95 -9.68 4.16
N ALA A 18 10.51 -9.51 2.91
CA ALA A 18 9.11 -9.28 2.65
C ALA A 18 8.40 -10.60 3.00
N GLU A 19 7.73 -10.65 4.15
CA GLU A 19 6.66 -11.64 4.35
C GLU A 19 5.82 -11.61 3.07
N GLN A 20 5.91 -12.71 2.31
CA GLN A 20 5.38 -12.78 0.96
C GLN A 20 3.94 -12.31 1.00
N LEU A 21 3.65 -11.18 0.36
CA LEU A 21 2.26 -10.79 0.13
C LEU A 21 1.66 -11.91 -0.73
N SER A 22 1.00 -12.86 -0.09
CA SER A 22 0.42 -14.03 -0.74
C SER A 22 -0.82 -13.65 -1.54
N ASP A 23 -1.38 -12.48 -1.23
CA ASP A 23 -2.51 -11.89 -1.92
C ASP A 23 -2.05 -11.25 -3.24
N LYS A 24 -2.09 -12.09 -4.28
CA LYS A 24 -1.75 -11.70 -5.66
C LYS A 24 -2.67 -10.61 -6.20
N GLU A 25 -3.93 -10.58 -5.79
CA GLU A 25 -4.88 -9.57 -6.26
C GLU A 25 -4.47 -8.20 -5.74
N LEU A 26 -4.13 -8.11 -4.45
CA LEU A 26 -3.67 -6.87 -3.85
C LEU A 26 -2.36 -6.37 -4.47
N LEU A 27 -1.45 -7.28 -4.82
CA LEU A 27 -0.22 -6.94 -5.55
C LEU A 27 -0.50 -6.33 -6.93
N GLU A 28 -1.42 -6.92 -7.71
CA GLU A 28 -1.78 -6.36 -9.02
C GLU A 28 -2.47 -5.00 -8.87
N GLN A 29 -3.35 -4.84 -7.89
CA GLN A 29 -3.96 -3.53 -7.59
C GLN A 29 -2.93 -2.45 -7.27
N PHE A 30 -1.87 -2.79 -6.52
CA PHE A 30 -0.77 -1.84 -6.28
C PHE A 30 -0.05 -1.43 -7.56
N LYS A 31 0.24 -2.37 -8.47
CA LYS A 31 0.88 -2.07 -9.76
C LYS A 31 0.01 -1.15 -10.63
N GLU A 32 -1.31 -1.35 -10.63
CA GLU A 32 -2.22 -0.48 -11.37
C GLU A 32 -2.24 0.95 -10.78
N VAL A 33 -2.25 1.07 -9.45
CA VAL A 33 -2.21 2.37 -8.77
C VAL A 33 -0.90 3.13 -9.02
N GLU A 34 0.23 2.44 -9.20
CA GLU A 34 1.50 3.09 -9.54
C GLU A 34 1.47 3.75 -10.92
N ARG A 35 0.74 3.18 -11.87
CA ARG A 35 0.59 3.69 -13.25
C ARG A 35 -0.42 4.83 -13.37
N MET A 36 -1.21 5.10 -12.33
CA MET A 36 -2.15 6.22 -12.31
C MET A 36 -1.42 7.57 -12.29
N ASP A 37 -2.13 8.62 -12.72
CA ASP A 37 -1.67 9.99 -12.52
C ASP A 37 -1.57 10.35 -11.02
N GLU A 38 -0.98 11.51 -10.74
CA GLU A 38 -0.72 11.91 -9.36
C GLU A 38 -1.98 12.10 -8.52
N ASP A 39 -3.04 12.63 -9.09
CA ASP A 39 -4.27 12.97 -8.39
C ASP A 39 -5.05 11.70 -8.03
N ASP A 40 -5.21 10.79 -8.98
CA ASP A 40 -5.85 9.49 -8.78
C ASP A 40 -5.06 8.65 -7.77
N ARG A 41 -3.75 8.56 -7.96
CA ARG A 41 -2.86 7.83 -7.05
C ARG A 41 -2.89 8.42 -5.63
N SER A 42 -2.96 9.74 -5.50
CA SER A 42 -3.08 10.44 -4.20
C SER A 42 -4.40 10.11 -3.52
N THR A 43 -5.48 10.07 -4.28
CA THR A 43 -6.82 9.72 -3.79
C THR A 43 -6.86 8.29 -3.24
N VAL A 44 -6.34 7.32 -3.98
CA VAL A 44 -6.27 5.91 -3.52
C VAL A 44 -5.49 5.78 -2.22
N LYS A 45 -4.34 6.44 -2.09
CA LYS A 45 -3.55 6.42 -0.85
C LYS A 45 -4.31 6.94 0.36
N LYS A 46 -5.06 8.04 0.20
CA LYS A 46 -5.88 8.62 1.28
C LYS A 46 -6.96 7.64 1.72
N LEU A 47 -7.60 6.93 0.78
CA LEU A 47 -8.60 5.92 1.10
C LEU A 47 -8.00 4.77 1.90
N ILE A 48 -6.87 4.21 1.46
CA ILE A 48 -6.16 3.14 2.18
C ILE A 48 -5.82 3.58 3.60
N ASP A 49 -5.26 4.78 3.76
CA ASP A 49 -4.89 5.33 5.07
C ASP A 49 -6.12 5.53 5.99
N ALA A 50 -7.24 6.01 5.44
CA ALA A 50 -8.48 6.18 6.19
C ALA A 50 -9.01 4.84 6.72
N PHE A 51 -8.97 3.77 5.91
CA PHE A 51 -9.39 2.43 6.36
C PHE A 51 -8.49 1.88 7.46
N ILE A 52 -7.17 2.02 7.33
CA ILE A 52 -6.21 1.58 8.34
C ILE A 52 -6.43 2.35 9.65
N THR A 53 -6.55 3.67 9.57
CA THR A 53 -6.76 4.55 10.72
C THR A 53 -8.06 4.21 11.44
N LYS A 54 -9.17 4.01 10.70
CA LYS A 54 -10.44 3.57 11.28
C LYS A 54 -10.28 2.29 12.09
N LYS A 55 -9.57 1.28 11.57
CA LYS A 55 -9.34 0.01 12.27
C LYS A 55 -8.46 0.16 13.50
N LYS A 56 -7.43 1.01 13.46
CA LYS A 56 -6.59 1.32 14.62
C LYS A 56 -7.40 1.99 15.73
N VAL A 57 -8.20 3.00 15.40
CA VAL A 57 -9.07 3.69 16.37
C VAL A 57 -10.07 2.72 17.00
N GLN A 58 -10.71 1.85 16.20
CA GLN A 58 -11.62 0.82 16.72
C GLN A 58 -10.94 -0.11 17.72
N LYS A 59 -9.67 -0.48 17.52
CA LYS A 59 -8.89 -1.31 18.46
C LYS A 59 -8.50 -0.60 19.74
N LEU A 60 -8.44 0.74 19.75
CA LEU A 60 -8.11 1.53 20.94
C LEU A 60 -9.35 1.83 21.79
N ALA A 61 -10.53 1.82 21.18
CA ALA A 61 -11.80 2.10 21.82
C ALA A 61 -12.52 0.85 22.37
N GLY A 62 -11.93 -0.34 22.21
CA GLY A 62 -12.45 -1.62 22.73
C GLY A 62 -11.38 -2.33 23.55
#